data_AF-A0A258MSW7-F1
#
_entry.id   AF-A0A258MSW7-F1
#
_cell.length_a   1.000
_cell.length_b   1.000
_cell.length_c   1.000
_cell.angle_alpha   90.00
_cell.angle_beta   90.00
_cell.angle_gamma   90.00
#
_symmetry.space_group_name_H-M   'P 1'
#
loop_
_entity.id
_entity.type
_entity.pdbx_description
1 polymer ?
#
loop_
_entity_poly.entity_id
_entity_poly.type
_entity_poly.pdbx_seq_one_letter_code
_entity_poly.pdbx_strand_id
1 'polypeptide(L)'
;PNKFRLKKEGGISLLPKGGVSVNISTIITTSDFVALAAGEAVIDGFKTKIVKLLPTNEASEIVITTLYIDEPNLLVRKAITTTKENGTYEMQMSYGAYANYGLPQKVVFSFNTKDYKLPKGITLEFDDNEKPLSEAQKLKNKKGRVEITYSNYIVNKGIADSFFK
;
A
#
# COMPACT_ATOMS: atom_id res chain seq x y z
N PRO A 1 6.26 -6.77 11.70
CA PRO A 1 5.81 -8.14 12.07
C PRO A 1 5.75 -9.06 10.84
N ASN A 2 6.40 -10.22 10.92
CA ASN A 2 6.46 -11.23 9.85
C ASN A 2 5.26 -12.18 9.84
N LYS A 3 4.53 -12.28 10.96
CA LYS A 3 3.33 -13.10 11.12
C LYS A 3 2.12 -12.24 11.45
N PHE A 4 0.97 -12.57 10.89
CA PHE A 4 -0.28 -11.83 11.06
C PHE A 4 -1.44 -12.79 11.24
N ARG A 5 -2.29 -12.53 12.24
CA ARG A 5 -3.55 -13.25 12.46
C ARG A 5 -4.63 -12.25 12.84
N LEU A 6 -5.79 -12.35 12.19
CA LEU A 6 -6.99 -11.59 12.53
C LEU A 6 -7.97 -12.50 13.27
N LYS A 7 -8.27 -12.18 14.53
CA LYS A 7 -9.35 -12.84 15.28
C LYS A 7 -10.61 -12.00 15.14
N LYS A 8 -11.75 -12.63 14.86
CA LYS A 8 -13.06 -11.99 14.76
C LYS A 8 -13.89 -12.40 15.96
N GLU A 9 -14.48 -11.45 16.68
CA GLU A 9 -15.45 -11.71 17.74
C GLU A 9 -16.83 -11.35 17.21
N GLY A 10 -17.42 -12.28 16.44
CA GLY A 10 -18.74 -12.12 15.80
C GLY A 10 -18.78 -11.21 14.57
N GLY A 11 -19.87 -11.31 13.80
CA GLY A 11 -20.17 -10.44 12.63
C GLY A 11 -19.71 -10.95 11.26
N ILE A 12 -20.24 -10.34 10.20
CA ILE A 12 -19.85 -10.58 8.80
C ILE A 12 -18.64 -9.69 8.48
N SER A 13 -17.53 -10.29 8.06
CA SER A 13 -16.32 -9.57 7.65
C SER A 13 -16.10 -9.75 6.16
N LEU A 14 -16.37 -8.70 5.41
CA LEU A 14 -16.12 -8.61 3.98
C LEU A 14 -14.71 -8.06 3.78
N LEU A 15 -13.76 -8.94 3.46
CA LEU A 15 -12.45 -8.55 2.95
C LEU A 15 -12.53 -8.49 1.42
N PRO A 16 -11.96 -7.45 0.76
CA PRO A 16 -11.93 -7.39 -0.69
C PRO A 16 -11.31 -8.67 -1.28
N LYS A 17 -12.03 -9.35 -2.17
CA LYS A 17 -11.50 -10.49 -2.91
C LYS A 17 -10.62 -9.95 -4.04
N GLY A 18 -9.31 -9.99 -3.85
CA GLY A 18 -8.32 -9.57 -4.85
C GLY A 18 -7.02 -9.08 -4.21
N GLY A 19 -6.09 -10.01 -3.98
CA GLY A 19 -4.64 -9.76 -3.92
C GLY A 19 -4.07 -9.08 -2.68
N VAL A 20 -4.78 -8.16 -2.04
CA VAL A 20 -4.24 -7.42 -0.90
C VAL A 20 -4.64 -8.12 0.38
N SER A 21 -3.82 -9.07 0.81
CA SER A 21 -3.71 -9.30 2.24
C SER A 21 -3.49 -7.92 2.84
N VAL A 22 -4.37 -7.48 3.74
CA VAL A 22 -4.24 -6.18 4.46
C VAL A 22 -3.09 -6.29 5.48
N ASN A 23 -2.01 -6.95 5.07
CA ASN A 23 -0.73 -6.94 5.70
C ASN A 23 -0.07 -5.66 5.20
N ILE A 24 -0.36 -4.54 5.85
CA ILE A 24 0.22 -3.23 5.50
C ILE A 24 1.75 -3.30 5.45
N SER A 25 2.37 -4.22 6.19
CA SER A 25 3.79 -4.53 6.05
C SER A 25 4.16 -4.96 4.63
N THR A 26 3.45 -5.83 3.92
CA THR A 26 3.86 -6.23 2.55
C THR A 26 3.83 -5.09 1.53
N ILE A 27 3.07 -4.02 1.79
CA ILE A 27 2.98 -2.86 0.88
C ILE A 27 4.11 -1.84 1.17
N ILE A 28 4.57 -1.75 2.43
CA ILE A 28 5.59 -0.79 2.87
C ILE A 28 7.00 -1.41 2.94
N THR A 29 7.10 -2.68 3.33
CA THR A 29 8.36 -3.43 3.38
C THR A 29 8.59 -4.17 2.08
N THR A 30 9.18 -3.47 1.11
CA THR A 30 9.97 -4.11 0.07
C THR A 30 11.33 -4.46 0.69
N SER A 31 11.79 -5.70 0.60
CA SER A 31 13.21 -6.00 0.77
C SER A 31 13.91 -5.70 -0.54
N ASP A 32 15.20 -5.32 -0.50
CA ASP A 32 16.04 -5.15 -1.69
C ASP A 32 15.49 -4.08 -2.65
N PHE A 33 15.73 -2.81 -2.29
CA PHE A 33 15.35 -1.64 -3.08
C PHE A 33 16.47 -0.61 -3.14
N VAL A 34 16.44 0.22 -4.17
CA VAL A 34 17.17 1.49 -4.23
C VAL A 34 16.23 2.60 -3.78
N ALA A 35 16.68 3.43 -2.85
CA ALA A 35 15.97 4.62 -2.39
C ALA A 35 16.49 5.87 -3.12
N LEU A 36 15.57 6.64 -3.70
CA LEU A 36 15.86 7.88 -4.40
C LEU A 36 15.16 9.04 -3.70
N ALA A 37 15.92 10.07 -3.32
CA ALA A 37 15.34 11.33 -2.87
C ALA A 37 14.58 12.01 -4.02
N ALA A 38 13.35 12.43 -3.78
CA ALA A 38 12.45 12.97 -4.80
C ALA A 38 11.80 14.31 -4.43
N GLY A 39 12.36 15.00 -3.42
CA GLY A 39 11.95 16.34 -3.00
C GLY A 39 11.21 16.37 -1.66
N GLU A 40 10.36 17.37 -1.49
CA GLU A 40 9.60 17.62 -0.26
C GLU A 40 8.14 17.90 -0.60
N ALA A 41 7.22 17.58 0.32
CA ALA A 41 5.80 17.92 0.22
C ALA A 41 5.21 18.14 1.61
N VAL A 42 4.05 18.79 1.66
CA VAL A 42 3.25 18.89 2.88
C VAL A 42 2.10 17.89 2.80
N ILE A 43 2.02 16.98 3.78
CA ILE A 43 0.95 15.97 3.90
C ILE A 43 0.25 16.20 5.23
N ASP A 44 -1.05 16.50 5.20
CA ASP A 44 -1.88 16.76 6.39
C ASP A 44 -1.28 17.79 7.36
N GLY A 45 -0.64 18.83 6.80
CA GLY A 45 0.06 19.88 7.57
C GLY A 45 1.48 19.53 8.01
N PHE A 46 1.96 18.31 7.79
CA PHE A 46 3.33 17.90 8.11
C PHE A 46 4.26 18.11 6.92
N LYS A 47 5.42 18.72 7.15
CA LYS A 47 6.51 18.76 6.17
C LYS A 47 7.11 17.36 6.04
N THR A 48 7.17 16.84 4.82
CA THR A 48 7.65 15.48 4.52
C THR A 48 8.72 15.49 3.44
N LYS A 49 9.68 14.56 3.55
CA LYS A 49 10.60 14.18 2.48
C LYS A 49 9.94 13.14 1.59
N ILE A 50 10.10 13.27 0.29
CA ILE A 50 9.62 12.29 -0.68
C ILE A 50 10.79 11.35 -1.01
N VAL A 51 10.57 10.06 -0.80
CA VAL A 51 11.53 9.00 -1.14
C VAL A 51 10.85 7.99 -2.05
N LYS A 52 11.46 7.71 -3.20
CA LYS A 52 11.00 6.68 -4.14
C LYS A 52 11.83 5.42 -3.96
N LEU A 53 11.17 4.30 -3.74
CA LEU A 53 11.76 2.98 -3.62
C LEU A 53 11.55 2.23 -4.94
N LEU A 54 12.64 1.84 -5.56
CA LEU A 54 12.67 0.99 -6.75
C LEU A 54 13.19 -0.39 -6.33
N PRO A 55 12.41 -1.47 -6.50
CA PRO A 55 12.91 -2.80 -6.17
C PRO A 55 14.09 -3.15 -7.08
N THR A 56 15.10 -3.81 -6.52
CA THR A 56 16.24 -4.32 -7.29
C THR A 56 15.98 -5.70 -7.89
N ASN A 57 14.98 -6.42 -7.36
CA ASN A 57 14.56 -7.71 -7.90
C ASN A 57 13.56 -7.50 -9.04
N GLU A 58 13.94 -7.91 -10.26
CA GLU A 58 13.10 -7.82 -11.46
C GLU A 58 11.81 -8.66 -11.38
N ALA A 59 11.82 -9.73 -10.58
CA ALA A 59 10.65 -10.57 -10.32
C ALA A 59 9.66 -9.91 -9.33
N SER A 60 9.97 -8.73 -8.80
CA SER A 60 9.05 -8.01 -7.91
C SER A 60 7.75 -7.62 -8.64
N GLU A 61 6.61 -7.82 -7.98
CA GLU A 61 5.32 -7.31 -8.43
C GLU A 61 5.18 -5.79 -8.23
N ILE A 62 6.01 -5.22 -7.36
CA ILE A 62 6.06 -3.78 -7.12
C ILE A 62 6.89 -3.14 -8.24
N VAL A 63 6.36 -2.07 -8.82
CA VAL A 63 7.09 -1.23 -9.79
C VAL A 63 7.79 -0.10 -9.06
N ILE A 64 7.07 0.59 -8.17
CA ILE A 64 7.61 1.70 -7.39
C ILE A 64 6.76 1.94 -6.14
N THR A 65 7.43 2.30 -5.04
CA THR A 65 6.77 2.83 -3.84
C THR A 65 7.27 4.25 -3.57
N THR A 66 6.38 5.23 -3.47
CA THR A 66 6.71 6.59 -3.05
C THR A 66 6.28 6.80 -1.61
N LEU A 67 7.25 7.06 -0.74
CA LEU A 67 7.03 7.37 0.68
C LEU A 67 7.11 8.87 0.91
N TYR A 68 6.23 9.36 1.78
CA TYR A 68 6.23 10.72 2.31
C TYR A 68 6.56 10.65 3.79
N ILE A 69 7.79 10.99 4.15
CA ILE A 69 8.38 10.75 5.45
C ILE A 69 8.48 12.07 6.22
N ASP A 70 7.81 12.13 7.36
CA ASP A 70 8.02 13.14 8.39
C ASP A 70 9.33 12.79 9.12
N GLU A 71 10.43 13.38 8.64
CA GLU A 71 11.79 13.10 9.09
C GLU A 71 12.02 13.40 10.58
N PRO A 72 11.57 14.53 11.16
CA PRO A 72 11.72 14.79 12.60
C PRO A 72 11.13 13.70 13.50
N ASN A 73 10.02 13.08 13.07
CA ASN A 73 9.32 12.05 13.84
C ASN A 73 9.63 10.62 13.36
N LEU A 74 10.35 10.46 12.24
CA LEU A 74 10.59 9.19 11.55
C LEU A 74 9.30 8.44 11.20
N LEU A 75 8.26 9.16 10.76
CA LEU A 75 6.95 8.58 10.44
C LEU A 75 6.61 8.70 8.95
N VAL A 76 6.15 7.60 8.36
CA VAL A 76 5.60 7.64 7.00
C VAL A 76 4.17 8.16 7.09
N ARG A 77 3.89 9.36 6.56
CA ARG A 77 2.55 9.96 6.57
C ARG A 77 1.69 9.45 5.42
N LYS A 78 2.32 9.20 4.27
CA LYS A 78 1.66 8.69 3.07
C LYS A 78 2.60 7.73 2.33
N ALA A 79 2.03 6.70 1.73
CA ALA A 79 2.73 5.81 0.81
C ALA A 79 1.86 5.59 -0.44
N ILE A 80 2.49 5.60 -1.61
CA ILE A 80 1.84 5.28 -2.89
C ILE A 80 2.64 4.15 -3.52
N THR A 81 2.01 3.01 -3.76
CA THR A 81 2.66 1.82 -4.34
C THR A 81 1.98 1.46 -5.65
N THR A 82 2.74 1.40 -6.73
CA THR A 82 2.27 0.90 -8.02
C THR A 82 2.81 -0.50 -8.24
N THR A 83 1.92 -1.39 -8.68
CA THR A 83 2.23 -2.79 -9.00
C THR A 83 2.08 -3.06 -10.49
N LYS A 84 2.70 -4.13 -10.99
CA LYS A 84 2.63 -4.53 -12.40
C LYS A 84 1.20 -4.85 -12.83
N GLU A 85 0.52 -5.71 -12.06
CA GLU A 85 -0.77 -6.26 -12.47
C GLU A 85 -1.98 -5.68 -11.72
N ASN A 86 -1.78 -5.14 -10.51
CA ASN A 86 -2.90 -4.82 -9.61
C ASN A 86 -3.11 -3.31 -9.39
N GLY A 87 -2.54 -2.48 -10.26
CA GLY A 87 -2.73 -1.02 -10.26
C GLY A 87 -1.96 -0.29 -9.17
N THR A 88 -2.47 0.89 -8.78
CA THR A 88 -1.86 1.79 -7.79
C THR A 88 -2.69 1.86 -6.51
N TYR A 89 -1.97 1.74 -5.41
CA TYR A 89 -2.46 1.79 -4.05
C TYR A 89 -1.95 3.04 -3.36
N GLU A 90 -2.80 3.67 -2.57
CA GLU A 90 -2.46 4.79 -1.69
C GLU A 90 -2.82 4.43 -0.25
N MET A 91 -1.87 4.66 0.66
CA MET A 91 -2.04 4.54 2.10
C MET A 91 -1.74 5.88 2.73
N GLN A 92 -2.67 6.37 3.55
CA GLN A 92 -2.46 7.52 4.42
C GLN A 92 -2.49 7.05 5.87
N MET A 93 -1.51 7.46 6.65
CA MET A 93 -1.29 7.04 8.04
C MET A 93 -1.40 8.25 8.95
N SER A 94 -2.37 8.20 9.87
CA SER A 94 -2.52 9.18 10.92
C SER A 94 -2.04 8.57 12.24
N TYR A 95 -1.24 9.34 12.97
CA TYR A 95 -0.62 8.93 14.22
C TYR A 95 -1.21 9.72 15.39
N GLY A 96 -1.26 9.07 16.55
CA GLY A 96 -1.70 9.69 17.80
C GLY A 96 -0.77 9.28 18.94
N ALA A 97 -1.32 8.78 20.04
CA ALA A 97 -0.56 8.44 21.25
C ALA A 97 0.60 7.44 21.02
N TYR A 98 0.52 6.61 19.98
CA TYR A 98 1.52 5.59 19.67
C TYR A 98 2.51 6.01 18.56
N ALA A 99 2.58 7.30 18.23
CA ALA A 99 3.50 7.85 17.23
C ALA A 99 4.97 7.47 17.51
N ASN A 100 5.41 7.52 18.77
CA ASN A 100 6.78 7.17 19.17
C ASN A 100 7.15 5.69 18.90
N TYR A 101 6.16 4.82 18.71
CA TYR A 101 6.35 3.42 18.33
C TYR A 101 6.22 3.19 16.81
N GLY A 102 5.99 4.25 16.02
CA GLY A 102 5.70 4.13 14.59
C GLY A 102 4.34 3.49 14.28
N LEU A 103 3.42 3.45 15.24
CA LEU A 103 2.12 2.77 15.11
C LEU A 103 1.01 3.78 14.80
N PRO A 104 0.34 3.69 13.63
CA PRO A 104 -0.72 4.61 13.25
C PRO A 104 -2.01 4.31 14.04
N GLN A 105 -2.74 5.34 14.46
CA GLN A 105 -4.08 5.17 15.02
C GLN A 105 -5.13 4.97 13.92
N LYS A 106 -4.85 5.44 12.70
CA LYS A 106 -5.75 5.33 11.56
C LYS A 106 -4.96 5.14 10.28
N VAL A 107 -5.45 4.24 9.42
CA VAL A 107 -4.93 4.00 8.08
C VAL A 107 -6.09 4.11 7.10
N VAL A 108 -5.95 4.98 6.10
CA VAL A 108 -6.87 5.07 4.97
C VAL A 108 -6.18 4.46 3.75
N PHE A 109 -6.68 3.32 3.32
CA PHE A 109 -6.22 2.61 2.13
C PHE A 109 -7.16 2.92 0.97
N SER A 110 -6.64 3.47 -0.11
CA SER A 110 -7.38 3.71 -1.34
C SER A 110 -6.73 2.94 -2.47
N PHE A 111 -7.52 2.24 -3.28
CA PHE A 111 -7.02 1.47 -4.40
C PHE A 111 -7.78 1.81 -5.67
N ASN A 112 -7.06 1.85 -6.78
CA ASN A 112 -7.61 2.00 -8.10
C ASN A 112 -7.12 0.84 -8.96
N THR A 113 -8.01 -0.10 -9.26
CA THR A 113 -7.73 -1.22 -10.17
C THR A 113 -7.75 -0.75 -11.62
N LYS A 114 -6.91 0.23 -11.97
CA LYS A 114 -6.57 0.47 -13.37
C LYS A 114 -5.39 -0.42 -13.72
N ASP A 115 -5.57 -1.26 -14.75
CA ASP A 115 -4.46 -1.99 -15.37
C ASP A 115 -3.34 -0.96 -15.68
N TYR A 116 -2.15 -1.16 -15.14
CA TYR A 116 -0.97 -0.37 -15.52
C TYR A 116 -0.63 -0.75 -16.96
N LYS A 117 -1.23 -0.05 -17.93
CA LYS A 117 -0.85 -0.19 -19.33
C LYS A 117 0.50 0.50 -19.51
N LEU A 118 1.57 -0.28 -19.72
CA LEU A 118 2.82 0.27 -20.24
C LEU A 118 2.50 1.09 -21.50
N PRO A 119 3.12 2.28 -21.71
CA PRO A 119 2.94 3.03 -22.95
C PRO A 119 3.32 2.14 -24.14
N LYS A 120 2.40 1.95 -25.11
CA LYS A 120 2.61 1.10 -26.30
C LYS A 120 3.88 1.46 -27.10
N GLY A 121 4.39 2.69 -26.96
CA GLY A 121 5.65 3.12 -27.55
C GLY A 121 6.90 2.39 -27.03
N ILE A 122 6.81 1.69 -25.89
CA ILE A 122 7.91 0.89 -25.33
C ILE A 122 7.85 -0.56 -25.83
N THR A 123 6.64 -1.06 -26.16
CA THR A 123 6.44 -2.45 -26.59
C THR A 123 6.45 -2.62 -28.12
N LEU A 124 6.52 -1.53 -28.90
CA LEU A 124 6.46 -1.54 -30.38
C LEU A 124 5.19 -2.23 -30.95
N GLU A 125 4.16 -2.45 -30.13
CA GLU A 125 2.91 -3.08 -30.55
C GLU A 125 1.89 -2.00 -30.92
N PHE A 126 1.87 -1.64 -32.20
CA PHE A 126 0.82 -0.83 -32.82
C PHE A 126 -0.19 -1.77 -33.45
N ASP A 127 -1.21 -2.16 -32.68
CA ASP A 127 -2.36 -2.90 -33.22
C ASP A 127 -3.58 -1.96 -33.27
N ASP A 128 -4.06 -1.69 -34.48
CA ASP A 128 -5.11 -0.70 -34.81
C ASP A 128 -6.54 -1.20 -34.53
N ASN A 129 -6.70 -2.31 -33.81
CA ASN A 129 -7.99 -2.93 -33.54
C ASN A 129 -8.34 -2.94 -32.05
N GLU A 130 -8.54 -1.76 -31.45
CA GLU A 130 -9.13 -1.66 -30.11
C GLU A 130 -10.62 -2.00 -30.16
N LYS A 131 -10.96 -3.27 -29.87
CA LYS A 131 -12.35 -3.67 -29.61
C LYS A 131 -12.89 -2.92 -28.38
N PRO A 132 -14.16 -2.45 -28.41
CA PRO A 132 -14.75 -1.76 -27.28
C PRO A 132 -14.81 -2.66 -26.04
N LEU A 133 -14.42 -2.11 -24.89
CA LEU A 133 -14.38 -2.81 -23.61
C LEU A 133 -15.78 -3.32 -23.22
N SER A 134 -15.86 -4.58 -22.80
CA SER A 134 -17.09 -5.20 -22.29
C SER A 134 -17.58 -4.55 -21.00
N GLU A 135 -18.85 -4.70 -20.63
CA GLU A 135 -19.40 -4.14 -19.39
C GLU A 135 -18.65 -4.65 -18.14
N ALA A 136 -18.18 -5.90 -18.15
CA ALA A 136 -17.32 -6.46 -17.11
C ALA A 136 -15.95 -5.76 -17.01
N GLN A 137 -15.38 -5.32 -18.15
CA GLN A 137 -14.17 -4.51 -18.19
C GLN A 137 -14.41 -3.06 -17.76
N LYS A 138 -15.61 -2.50 -17.97
CA LYS A 138 -16.01 -1.18 -17.44
C LYS A 138 -16.15 -1.20 -15.91
N LEU A 139 -16.61 -2.32 -15.35
CA LEU A 139 -16.72 -2.56 -13.90
C LEU A 139 -15.36 -2.69 -13.18
N LYS A 140 -14.24 -2.89 -13.90
CA LYS A 140 -12.88 -2.93 -13.34
C LYS A 140 -12.34 -1.56 -12.92
N ASN A 141 -12.97 -0.44 -13.27
CA ASN A 141 -12.52 0.90 -12.89
C ASN A 141 -13.06 1.39 -11.54
N LYS A 142 -13.18 0.51 -10.54
CA LYS A 142 -13.73 0.88 -9.22
C LYS A 142 -12.62 1.38 -8.29
N LYS A 143 -12.75 2.63 -7.84
CA LYS A 143 -11.99 3.15 -6.70
C LYS A 143 -12.56 2.54 -5.43
N GLY A 144 -11.76 1.77 -4.72
CA GLY A 144 -12.12 1.27 -3.39
C GLY A 144 -11.41 2.07 -2.31
N ARG A 145 -12.08 2.25 -1.17
CA ARG A 145 -11.51 2.89 0.02
C ARG A 145 -11.82 2.03 1.23
N VAL A 146 -10.80 1.73 2.02
CA VAL A 146 -10.88 1.03 3.29
C VAL A 146 -10.30 1.92 4.36
N GLU A 147 -11.03 2.09 5.46
CA GLU A 147 -10.57 2.85 6.62
C GLU A 147 -10.41 1.90 7.79
N ILE A 148 -9.22 1.92 8.41
CA ILE A 148 -8.87 1.06 9.54
C ILE A 148 -8.51 1.98 10.69
N THR A 149 -9.20 1.82 11.81
CA THR A 149 -8.88 2.52 13.06
C THR A 149 -8.34 1.51 14.07
N TYR A 150 -7.18 1.82 14.63
CA TYR A 150 -6.53 1.00 15.64
C TYR A 150 -6.74 1.63 17.01
N SER A 151 -7.04 0.77 17.99
CA SER A 151 -7.15 1.15 19.39
C SER A 151 -6.48 0.10 20.26
N ASN A 152 -6.05 0.50 21.45
CA ASN A 152 -5.52 -0.39 22.50
C ASN A 152 -4.34 -1.27 22.05
N TYR A 153 -3.30 -0.64 21.49
CA TYR A 153 -2.08 -1.37 21.14
C TYR A 153 -1.43 -1.98 22.39
N ILE A 154 -1.13 -3.27 22.31
CA ILE A 154 -0.28 -3.99 23.28
C ILE A 154 0.96 -4.46 22.54
N VAL A 155 2.09 -3.79 22.81
CA VAL A 155 3.38 -4.08 22.19
C VAL A 155 4.17 -5.04 23.09
N ASN A 156 5.01 -5.90 22.49
CA ASN A 156 5.89 -6.84 23.21
C ASN A 156 5.15 -7.82 24.15
N LYS A 157 3.93 -8.24 23.80
CA LYS A 157 3.13 -9.20 24.59
C LYS A 157 3.76 -10.60 24.73
N GLY A 158 4.71 -10.97 23.86
CA GLY A 158 5.31 -12.31 23.86
C GLY A 158 4.36 -13.40 23.34
N ILE A 159 3.76 -13.17 22.16
CA ILE A 159 2.82 -14.13 21.56
C ILE A 159 3.58 -15.34 21.00
N ALA A 160 3.22 -16.55 21.43
CA ALA A 160 3.83 -17.79 20.97
C ALA A 160 3.53 -18.08 19.49
N ASP A 161 4.47 -18.72 18.81
CA ASP A 161 4.38 -19.05 17.37
C ASP A 161 3.16 -19.91 17.01
N SER A 162 2.70 -20.76 17.94
CA SER A 162 1.48 -21.57 17.80
C SER A 162 0.23 -20.72 17.58
N PHE A 163 0.22 -19.47 18.02
CA PHE A 163 -0.89 -18.55 17.81
C PHE A 163 -1.06 -18.14 16.34
N PHE A 164 -0.02 -18.23 15.51
CA PHE A 164 -0.06 -17.81 14.11
C PHE A 164 -0.30 -18.96 13.13
N LYS A 165 -0.40 -20.19 13.64
CA LYS A 165 -0.78 -21.37 12.86
C LYS A 165 -2.30 -21.40 12.64
#